data_AF-A0A8T2V9L4-F1
#
_entry.id   AF-A0A8T2V9L4-F1
#
_cell.length_a   1.000
_cell.length_b   1.000
_cell.length_c   1.000
_cell.angle_alpha   90.00
_cell.angle_beta   90.00
_cell.angle_gamma   90.00
#
_symmetry.space_group_name_H-M   'P 1'
#
loop_
_entity.id
_entity.type
_entity.pdbx_description
1 polymer ?
#
loop_
_entity_poly.entity_id
_entity_poly.type
_entity_poly.pdbx_seq_one_letter_code
_entity_poly.pdbx_strand_id
1 'polypeptide(L)'
;MIVNRFKLRGNIRTYNLGGMGCSAGVISINLARDLLQVHRNTYAVVVSMENITQNWYFGNRKSMLIPNCLFRVGGAAILLSNRASDRRRAKYQLMQTVRTHKGADEKAFRCVYQEQDEHGKTGVSLSKELMSIAGDSLKTNITTLGPLVLPVSEQLLFFFNLIARRLFNMRVKPYIPDFKLAFEHFCIHAGGRAVIDELERHLLLSSKHVEASRMTLHRFGNTSSSSIWYELAYIEAKGRVHKGNRVWQIAFGSGFKCNSAVWQAIRSIRPSADNPWADCIHRYPVDISDVVKF
;
A
#
# COMPACT_ATOMS: atom_id res chain seq x y z
N MET A 1 -18.94 -11.20 -13.99
CA MET A 1 -18.76 -9.82 -14.48
C MET A 1 -19.55 -8.85 -13.59
N ILE A 2 -18.88 -7.97 -12.83
CA ILE A 2 -19.50 -7.09 -11.80
C ILE A 2 -20.67 -6.26 -12.37
N VAL A 3 -20.49 -5.70 -13.57
CA VAL A 3 -21.52 -4.93 -14.30
C VAL A 3 -22.83 -5.72 -14.43
N ASN A 4 -22.76 -6.97 -14.88
CA ASN A 4 -23.95 -7.82 -15.03
C ASN A 4 -24.56 -8.21 -13.67
N ARG A 5 -23.73 -8.49 -12.65
CA ARG A 5 -24.19 -8.92 -11.31
C ARG A 5 -25.00 -7.83 -10.60
N PHE A 6 -24.61 -6.57 -10.77
CA PHE A 6 -25.26 -5.41 -10.14
C PHE A 6 -26.15 -4.61 -11.12
N LYS A 7 -26.35 -5.11 -12.34
CA LYS A 7 -27.17 -4.47 -13.38
C LYS A 7 -26.83 -2.98 -13.57
N LEU A 8 -25.53 -2.71 -13.66
CA LEU A 8 -25.02 -1.34 -13.86
C LEU A 8 -25.41 -0.82 -15.26
N ARG A 9 -25.47 0.50 -15.39
CA ARG A 9 -25.90 1.19 -16.63
C ARG A 9 -25.01 0.79 -17.82
N GLY A 10 -25.61 0.71 -19.01
CA GLY A 10 -24.93 0.30 -20.24
C GLY A 10 -23.82 1.24 -20.74
N ASN A 11 -23.76 2.47 -20.22
CA ASN A 11 -22.73 3.45 -20.55
C ASN A 11 -21.57 3.51 -19.53
N ILE A 12 -21.45 2.53 -18.64
CA ILE A 12 -20.32 2.45 -17.70
C ILE A 12 -19.01 2.17 -18.44
N ARG A 13 -17.93 2.85 -18.03
CA ARG A 13 -16.58 2.58 -18.54
C ARG A 13 -15.86 1.63 -17.60
N THR A 14 -15.40 0.50 -18.12
CA THR A 14 -14.72 -0.53 -17.35
C THR A 14 -13.26 -0.66 -17.76
N TYR A 15 -12.36 -0.74 -16.79
CA TYR A 15 -10.93 -0.92 -17.00
C TYR A 15 -10.45 -2.10 -16.15
N ASN A 16 -9.69 -3.02 -16.75
CA ASN A 16 -9.03 -4.10 -16.03
C ASN A 16 -7.53 -3.81 -16.03
N LEU A 17 -6.95 -3.64 -14.84
CA LEU A 17 -5.52 -3.35 -14.67
C LEU A 17 -4.78 -4.65 -14.36
N GLY A 18 -3.86 -5.05 -15.25
CA GLY A 18 -3.03 -6.25 -15.10
C GLY A 18 -1.55 -5.92 -14.90
N GLY A 19 -0.78 -6.88 -14.37
CA GLY A 19 0.69 -6.82 -14.34
C GLY A 19 1.34 -5.88 -13.30
N MET A 20 0.57 -5.37 -12.33
CA MET A 20 1.07 -4.40 -11.33
C MET A 20 1.25 -4.98 -9.92
N GLY A 21 0.79 -6.22 -9.72
CA GLY A 21 0.86 -6.95 -8.44
C GLY A 21 0.19 -6.21 -7.27
N CYS A 22 0.77 -6.36 -6.08
CA CYS A 22 0.24 -5.83 -4.84
C CYS A 22 0.07 -4.29 -4.79
N SER A 23 0.72 -3.55 -5.69
CA SER A 23 0.57 -2.09 -5.78
C SER A 23 -0.64 -1.63 -6.62
N ALA A 24 -1.33 -2.56 -7.29
CA ALA A 24 -2.43 -2.26 -8.20
C ALA A 24 -3.56 -1.47 -7.53
N GLY A 25 -3.79 -1.65 -6.23
CA GLY A 25 -4.81 -0.90 -5.50
C GLY A 25 -4.57 0.60 -5.54
N VAL A 26 -3.37 1.05 -5.16
CA VAL A 26 -2.98 2.47 -5.18
C VAL A 26 -2.93 3.01 -6.62
N ILE A 27 -2.44 2.21 -7.58
CA ILE A 27 -2.40 2.63 -8.99
C ILE A 27 -3.82 2.81 -9.55
N SER A 28 -4.76 1.95 -9.17
CA SER A 28 -6.17 2.08 -9.54
C SER A 28 -6.80 3.35 -8.96
N ILE A 29 -6.46 3.70 -7.71
CA ILE A 29 -6.88 4.97 -7.10
C ILE A 29 -6.32 6.16 -7.86
N ASN A 30 -5.05 6.13 -8.26
CA ASN A 30 -4.46 7.20 -9.07
C ASN A 30 -5.18 7.34 -10.42
N LEU A 31 -5.43 6.24 -11.14
CA LEU A 31 -6.19 6.29 -12.40
C LEU A 31 -7.60 6.85 -12.18
N ALA A 32 -8.31 6.39 -11.14
CA ALA A 32 -9.64 6.87 -10.81
C ALA A 32 -9.65 8.37 -10.47
N ARG A 33 -8.63 8.85 -9.74
CA ARG A 33 -8.44 10.29 -9.47
C ARG A 33 -8.32 11.08 -10.75
N ASP A 34 -7.45 10.67 -11.66
CA ASP A 34 -7.18 11.38 -12.90
C ASP A 34 -8.44 11.41 -13.79
N LEU A 35 -9.18 10.29 -13.87
CA LEU A 35 -10.48 10.24 -14.56
C LEU A 35 -11.55 11.13 -13.92
N LEU A 36 -11.59 11.22 -12.59
CA LEU A 36 -12.51 12.09 -11.87
C LEU A 36 -12.13 13.58 -11.96
N GLN A 37 -10.88 13.92 -12.29
CA GLN A 37 -10.50 15.30 -12.59
C GLN A 37 -11.01 15.74 -13.97
N VAL A 38 -11.01 14.82 -14.94
CA VAL A 38 -11.50 15.07 -16.31
C VAL A 38 -13.04 15.03 -16.38
N HIS A 39 -13.66 14.03 -15.76
CA HIS A 39 -15.11 13.83 -15.82
C HIS A 39 -15.81 14.40 -14.59
N ARG A 40 -16.48 15.54 -14.75
CA ARG A 40 -17.20 16.22 -13.67
C ARG A 40 -18.45 15.46 -13.22
N ASN A 41 -18.79 15.61 -11.94
CA ASN A 41 -20.04 15.16 -11.33
C ASN A 41 -20.35 13.65 -11.50
N THR A 42 -19.34 12.80 -11.32
CA THR A 42 -19.45 11.35 -11.53
C THR A 42 -18.82 10.53 -10.41
N TYR A 43 -18.94 9.21 -10.53
CA TYR A 43 -18.38 8.22 -9.63
C TYR A 43 -17.29 7.42 -10.33
N ALA A 44 -16.34 6.94 -9.54
CA ALA A 44 -15.46 5.84 -9.92
C ALA A 44 -15.53 4.76 -8.83
N VAL A 45 -15.65 3.50 -9.23
CA VAL A 45 -15.56 2.35 -8.32
C VAL A 45 -14.27 1.63 -8.63
N VAL A 46 -13.38 1.57 -7.65
CA VAL A 46 -12.16 0.76 -7.70
C VAL A 46 -12.45 -0.55 -6.97
N VAL A 47 -12.27 -1.68 -7.65
CA VAL A 47 -12.40 -3.00 -7.05
C VAL A 47 -11.03 -3.68 -7.10
N SER A 48 -10.42 -3.83 -5.94
CA SER A 48 -9.24 -4.68 -5.75
C SER A 48 -9.71 -6.08 -5.39
N MET A 49 -9.25 -7.09 -6.11
CA MET A 49 -9.53 -8.49 -5.81
C MET A 49 -8.27 -9.30 -6.03
N GLU A 50 -7.99 -10.23 -5.13
CA GLU A 50 -6.93 -11.21 -5.26
C GLU A 50 -7.52 -12.62 -5.27
N ASN A 51 -7.10 -13.43 -6.24
CA ASN A 51 -7.48 -14.83 -6.33
C ASN A 51 -6.23 -15.70 -6.50
N ILE A 52 -5.99 -16.59 -5.55
CA ILE A 52 -4.81 -17.45 -5.51
C ILE A 52 -4.95 -18.75 -6.32
N THR A 53 -6.15 -19.08 -6.85
CA THR A 53 -6.41 -20.38 -7.49
C THR A 53 -5.43 -20.70 -8.62
N GLN A 54 -5.00 -19.70 -9.40
CA GLN A 54 -4.06 -19.90 -10.51
C GLN A 54 -2.59 -19.71 -10.15
N ASN A 55 -2.29 -19.26 -8.93
CA ASN A 55 -0.95 -18.87 -8.50
C ASN A 55 -0.33 -19.84 -7.48
N TRP A 56 -1.00 -20.95 -7.17
CA TRP A 56 -0.46 -21.97 -6.29
C TRP A 56 0.67 -22.74 -6.96
N TYR A 57 1.87 -22.64 -6.40
CA TYR A 57 3.04 -23.32 -6.95
C TYR A 57 3.15 -24.76 -6.42
N PHE A 58 3.21 -25.74 -7.32
CA PHE A 58 3.27 -27.18 -7.00
C PHE A 58 4.68 -27.79 -7.15
N GLY A 59 5.70 -26.97 -7.37
CA GLY A 59 7.09 -27.43 -7.47
C GLY A 59 7.84 -27.27 -6.15
N ASN A 60 9.17 -27.39 -6.21
CA ASN A 60 10.04 -27.41 -5.02
C ASN A 60 11.04 -26.24 -4.98
N ARG A 61 10.99 -25.31 -5.95
CA ARG A 61 11.85 -24.12 -5.95
C ARG A 61 11.47 -23.19 -4.79
N LYS A 62 12.41 -23.02 -3.84
CA LYS A 62 12.18 -22.25 -2.60
C LYS A 62 11.66 -20.82 -2.84
N SER A 63 12.20 -20.11 -3.86
CA SER A 63 11.77 -18.74 -4.17
C SER A 63 10.31 -18.63 -4.61
N MET A 64 9.73 -19.73 -5.09
CA MET A 64 8.33 -19.82 -5.53
C MET A 64 7.38 -20.42 -4.48
N LEU A 65 7.92 -21.06 -3.44
CA LEU A 65 7.13 -21.59 -2.32
C LEU A 65 6.73 -20.52 -1.31
N ILE A 66 7.53 -19.45 -1.16
CA ILE A 66 7.25 -18.36 -0.20
C ILE A 66 5.86 -17.74 -0.45
N PRO A 67 5.46 -17.40 -1.70
CA PRO A 67 4.10 -16.93 -1.97
C PRO A 67 2.97 -17.84 -1.46
N ASN A 68 3.10 -19.17 -1.52
CA ASN A 68 2.08 -20.08 -1.01
C ASN A 68 1.83 -19.87 0.51
N CYS A 69 2.87 -19.51 1.25
CA CYS A 69 2.77 -19.24 2.69
C CYS A 69 2.15 -17.87 3.00
N LEU A 70 2.36 -16.88 2.11
CA LEU A 70 1.98 -15.49 2.34
C LEU A 70 0.59 -15.14 1.81
N PHE A 71 0.29 -15.52 0.56
CA PHE A 71 -0.87 -15.00 -0.15
C PHE A 71 -2.17 -15.65 0.31
N ARG A 72 -3.22 -14.84 0.37
CA ARG A 72 -4.59 -15.24 0.69
C ARG A 72 -5.55 -14.53 -0.24
N VAL A 73 -6.77 -15.05 -0.32
CA VAL A 73 -7.86 -14.43 -1.09
C VAL A 73 -8.38 -13.22 -0.31
N GLY A 74 -8.64 -12.13 -1.03
CA GLY A 74 -9.23 -10.95 -0.44
C GLY A 74 -9.81 -10.01 -1.50
N GLY A 75 -10.56 -9.02 -1.05
CA GLY A 75 -11.10 -8.01 -1.93
C GLY A 75 -11.58 -6.78 -1.20
N ALA A 76 -11.53 -5.65 -1.89
CA ALA A 76 -12.01 -4.37 -1.39
C ALA A 76 -12.63 -3.57 -2.54
N ALA A 77 -13.72 -2.86 -2.25
CA ALA A 77 -14.37 -1.95 -3.18
C ALA A 77 -14.39 -0.53 -2.59
N ILE A 78 -13.92 0.44 -3.38
CA ILE A 78 -13.77 1.83 -2.97
C ILE A 78 -14.55 2.70 -3.95
N LEU A 79 -15.55 3.39 -3.42
CA LEU A 79 -16.34 4.37 -4.17
C LEU A 79 -15.72 5.76 -4.01
N LEU A 80 -15.28 6.33 -5.13
CA LEU A 80 -14.79 7.69 -5.25
C LEU A 80 -15.83 8.56 -5.93
N SER A 81 -15.92 9.83 -5.51
CA SER A 81 -16.84 10.81 -6.07
C SER A 81 -16.17 12.18 -6.15
N ASN A 82 -16.43 12.92 -7.21
CA ASN A 82 -16.11 14.35 -7.32
C ASN A 82 -17.36 15.25 -7.20
N ARG A 83 -18.49 14.70 -6.75
CA ARG A 83 -19.74 15.44 -6.57
C ARG A 83 -19.74 16.20 -5.25
N ALA A 84 -20.07 17.50 -5.30
CA ALA A 84 -20.14 18.33 -4.10
C ALA A 84 -21.15 17.80 -3.06
N SER A 85 -22.27 17.24 -3.54
CA SER A 85 -23.32 16.65 -2.69
C SER A 85 -22.82 15.49 -1.83
N ASP A 86 -21.79 14.76 -2.28
CA ASP A 86 -21.28 13.58 -1.60
C ASP A 86 -20.29 13.91 -0.48
N ARG A 87 -19.82 15.16 -0.40
CA ARG A 87 -18.84 15.59 0.61
C ARG A 87 -19.32 15.36 2.04
N ARG A 88 -20.63 15.48 2.30
CA ARG A 88 -21.22 15.28 3.64
C ARG A 88 -21.21 13.82 4.10
N ARG A 89 -21.20 12.86 3.17
CA ARG A 89 -21.20 11.42 3.46
C ARG A 89 -19.83 10.76 3.28
N ALA A 90 -18.90 11.40 2.57
CA ALA A 90 -17.56 10.85 2.36
C ALA A 90 -16.78 10.71 3.68
N LYS A 91 -15.96 9.66 3.75
CA LYS A 91 -15.09 9.37 4.90
C LYS A 91 -13.75 10.10 4.77
N TYR A 92 -13.20 10.07 3.57
CA TYR A 92 -11.87 10.58 3.24
C TYR A 92 -11.89 11.46 2.00
N GLN A 93 -10.93 12.37 1.94
CA GLN A 93 -10.53 13.10 0.73
C GLN A 93 -9.15 12.59 0.29
N LEU A 94 -9.01 12.25 -0.99
CA LEU A 94 -7.70 11.92 -1.57
C LEU A 94 -6.93 13.22 -1.78
N MET A 95 -5.75 13.31 -1.16
CA MET A 95 -4.91 14.51 -1.21
C MET A 95 -3.83 14.39 -2.29
N GLN A 96 -3.04 13.31 -2.22
CA GLN A 96 -1.88 13.11 -3.09
C GLN A 96 -1.75 11.64 -3.46
N THR A 97 -1.23 11.37 -4.66
CA THR A 97 -0.72 10.04 -5.03
C THR A 97 0.64 10.20 -5.67
N VAL A 98 1.60 9.36 -5.27
CA VAL A 98 2.97 9.36 -5.79
C VAL A 98 3.33 7.96 -6.26
N ARG A 99 3.86 7.87 -7.47
CA ARG A 99 4.28 6.61 -8.09
C ARG A 99 5.76 6.64 -8.42
N THR A 100 6.47 5.63 -7.96
CA THR A 100 7.85 5.33 -8.33
C THR A 100 7.86 4.03 -9.12
N HIS A 101 8.54 4.03 -10.26
CA HIS A 101 8.65 2.87 -11.14
C HIS A 101 10.11 2.54 -11.39
N LYS A 102 10.53 1.33 -11.04
CA LYS A 102 11.91 0.85 -11.25
C LYS A 102 12.03 -0.28 -12.27
N GLY A 103 10.95 -0.67 -12.95
CA GLY A 103 11.00 -1.76 -13.93
C GLY A 103 11.86 -1.54 -15.19
N ALA A 104 12.56 -0.41 -15.34
CA ALA A 104 13.63 -0.25 -16.34
C ALA A 104 14.97 -0.83 -15.86
N ASP A 105 15.14 -1.01 -14.54
CA ASP A 105 16.28 -1.72 -13.95
C ASP A 105 16.00 -3.23 -13.95
N GLU A 106 16.93 -4.01 -14.50
CA GLU A 106 16.72 -5.45 -14.72
C GLU A 106 16.54 -6.22 -13.40
N LYS A 107 17.27 -5.83 -12.35
CA LYS A 107 17.15 -6.46 -11.03
C LYS A 107 15.79 -6.18 -10.41
N ALA A 108 15.33 -4.94 -10.46
CA ALA A 108 14.00 -4.54 -10.03
C ALA A 108 12.89 -5.19 -10.86
N PHE A 109 13.09 -5.34 -12.17
CA PHE A 109 12.15 -6.01 -13.05
C PHE A 109 11.99 -7.50 -12.68
N ARG A 110 13.10 -8.24 -12.52
CA ARG A 110 13.11 -9.66 -12.15
C ARG A 110 12.86 -9.95 -10.67
N CYS A 111 12.73 -8.90 -9.86
CA CYS A 111 12.63 -9.02 -8.40
C CYS A 111 11.42 -9.85 -7.94
N VAL A 112 10.28 -9.65 -8.61
CA VAL A 112 9.04 -10.41 -8.43
C VAL A 112 8.53 -10.74 -9.81
N TYR A 113 8.66 -12.00 -10.20
CA TYR A 113 8.40 -12.42 -11.56
C TYR A 113 7.67 -13.76 -11.61
N GLN A 114 6.74 -13.90 -12.55
CA GLN A 114 6.05 -15.17 -12.78
C GLN A 114 6.78 -15.92 -13.89
N GLU A 115 7.26 -17.12 -13.57
CA GLU A 115 8.04 -17.95 -14.48
C GLU A 115 7.74 -19.44 -14.24
N GLN A 116 8.21 -20.29 -15.13
CA GLN A 116 8.17 -21.74 -14.96
C GLN A 116 9.45 -22.25 -14.29
N ASP A 117 9.31 -23.28 -13.48
CA ASP A 117 10.45 -24.03 -12.97
C ASP A 117 11.01 -25.02 -14.01
N GLU A 118 12.05 -25.77 -13.63
CA GLU A 118 12.72 -26.78 -14.47
C GLU A 118 11.77 -27.91 -14.94
N HIS A 119 10.61 -28.06 -14.29
CA HIS A 119 9.60 -29.06 -14.60
C HIS A 119 8.36 -28.45 -15.28
N GLY A 120 8.45 -27.21 -15.76
CA GLY A 120 7.35 -26.50 -16.44
C GLY A 120 6.23 -26.03 -15.50
N LYS A 121 6.42 -26.09 -14.18
CA LYS A 121 5.41 -25.64 -13.21
C LYS A 121 5.52 -24.13 -13.02
N THR A 122 4.44 -23.42 -13.33
CA THR A 122 4.38 -21.96 -13.16
C THR A 122 4.31 -21.57 -11.68
N GLY A 123 5.12 -20.59 -11.28
CA GLY A 123 5.10 -20.00 -9.94
C GLY A 123 5.54 -18.54 -9.96
N VAL A 124 5.31 -17.85 -8.84
CA VAL A 124 5.81 -16.47 -8.64
C VAL A 124 7.12 -16.55 -7.88
N SER A 125 8.22 -16.19 -8.52
CA SER A 125 9.56 -16.18 -7.93
C SER A 125 9.81 -14.87 -7.20
N LEU A 126 10.25 -14.94 -5.94
CA LEU A 126 10.70 -13.80 -5.14
C LEU A 126 12.23 -13.79 -5.05
N SER A 127 12.85 -12.73 -5.54
CA SER A 127 14.30 -12.54 -5.47
C SER A 127 14.77 -12.25 -4.04
N LYS A 128 15.99 -12.69 -3.70
CA LYS A 128 16.67 -12.32 -2.46
C LYS A 128 16.96 -10.83 -2.35
N GLU A 129 17.03 -10.11 -3.48
CA GLU A 129 17.27 -8.66 -3.52
C GLU A 129 16.00 -7.84 -3.21
N LEU A 130 14.85 -8.49 -2.97
CA LEU A 130 13.55 -7.83 -2.77
C LEU A 130 13.56 -6.73 -1.71
N MET A 131 14.19 -6.98 -0.55
CA MET A 131 14.21 -5.97 0.53
C MET A 131 15.06 -4.75 0.16
N SER A 132 16.22 -4.97 -0.47
CA SER A 132 17.09 -3.88 -0.93
C SER A 132 16.38 -3.01 -1.98
N ILE A 133 15.76 -3.66 -2.97
CA ILE A 133 15.01 -2.97 -4.04
C ILE A 133 13.79 -2.23 -3.47
N ALA A 134 13.10 -2.82 -2.48
CA ALA A 134 12.01 -2.17 -1.76
C ALA A 134 12.49 -0.91 -1.03
N GLY A 135 13.56 -1.02 -0.26
CA GLY A 135 14.17 0.10 0.47
C GLY A 135 14.60 1.23 -0.47
N ASP A 136 15.25 0.91 -1.58
CA ASP A 136 15.69 1.93 -2.54
C ASP A 136 14.53 2.56 -3.32
N SER A 137 13.46 1.82 -3.56
CA SER A 137 12.26 2.37 -4.20
C SER A 137 11.45 3.23 -3.24
N LEU A 138 11.42 2.86 -1.95
CA LEU A 138 10.88 3.68 -0.88
C LEU A 138 11.62 5.01 -0.79
N LYS A 139 12.97 4.99 -0.75
CA LYS A 139 13.79 6.22 -0.71
C LYS A 139 13.42 7.18 -1.84
N THR A 140 13.35 6.68 -3.07
CA THR A 140 12.93 7.51 -4.22
C THR A 140 11.50 8.04 -4.05
N ASN A 141 10.57 7.19 -3.60
CA ASN A 141 9.17 7.59 -3.39
C ASN A 141 9.02 8.69 -2.34
N ILE A 142 9.69 8.57 -1.20
CA ILE A 142 9.61 9.54 -0.11
C ILE A 142 10.31 10.87 -0.45
N THR A 143 11.34 10.86 -1.31
CA THR A 143 11.93 12.10 -1.83
C THR A 143 10.93 12.89 -2.66
N THR A 144 10.06 12.22 -3.43
CA THR A 144 8.99 12.89 -4.18
C THR A 144 7.79 13.25 -3.29
N LEU A 145 7.43 12.40 -2.34
CA LEU A 145 6.28 12.63 -1.46
C LEU A 145 6.54 13.72 -0.41
N GLY A 146 7.75 13.79 0.15
CA GLY A 146 8.11 14.67 1.25
C GLY A 146 7.69 16.13 1.04
N PRO A 147 8.09 16.79 -0.06
CA PRO A 147 7.71 18.18 -0.36
C PRO A 147 6.20 18.43 -0.45
N LEU A 148 5.40 17.38 -0.72
CA LEU A 148 3.95 17.49 -0.87
C LEU A 148 3.19 17.38 0.46
N VAL A 149 3.83 16.87 1.52
CA VAL A 149 3.12 16.49 2.77
C VAL A 149 3.77 16.98 4.05
N LEU A 150 5.08 17.22 4.04
CA LEU A 150 5.84 17.61 5.22
C LEU A 150 5.75 19.12 5.48
N PRO A 151 5.84 19.56 6.75
CA PRO A 151 6.00 20.97 7.09
C PRO A 151 7.25 21.59 6.45
N VAL A 152 7.21 22.91 6.19
CA VAL A 152 8.33 23.64 5.57
C VAL A 152 9.63 23.51 6.38
N SER A 153 9.57 23.46 7.71
CA SER A 153 10.74 23.26 8.57
C SER A 153 11.50 21.96 8.25
N GLU A 154 10.77 20.85 8.06
CA GLU A 154 11.33 19.55 7.70
C GLU A 154 11.90 19.56 6.27
N GLN A 155 11.22 20.26 5.35
CA GLN A 155 11.69 20.40 3.98
C GLN A 155 13.02 21.16 3.91
N LEU A 156 13.16 22.23 4.69
CA LEU A 156 14.40 23.01 4.79
C LEU A 156 15.54 22.16 5.34
N LEU A 157 15.31 21.41 6.44
CA LEU A 157 16.32 20.51 7.02
C LEU A 157 16.81 19.47 6.01
N PHE A 158 15.88 18.83 5.29
CA PHE A 158 16.22 17.87 4.25
C PHE A 158 17.01 18.51 3.11
N PHE A 159 16.59 19.70 2.65
CA PHE A 159 17.26 20.41 1.57
C PHE A 159 18.68 20.87 1.96
N PHE A 160 18.86 21.41 3.16
CA PHE A 160 20.20 21.77 3.68
C PHE A 160 21.10 20.54 3.80
N ASN A 161 20.59 19.41 4.29
CA ASN A 161 21.36 18.15 4.33
C ASN A 161 21.78 17.69 2.93
N LEU A 162 20.87 17.81 1.94
CA LEU A 162 21.17 17.45 0.55
C LEU A 162 22.25 18.35 -0.06
N ILE A 163 22.18 19.67 0.19
CA ILE A 163 23.19 20.64 -0.25
C ILE A 163 24.54 20.37 0.42
N ALA A 164 24.56 20.19 1.74
CA ALA A 164 25.79 19.88 2.50
C ALA A 164 26.51 18.66 1.93
N ARG A 165 25.75 17.63 1.54
CA ARG A 165 26.31 16.41 0.95
C ARG A 165 26.78 16.59 -0.48
N ARG A 166 26.02 17.33 -1.32
CA ARG A 166 26.30 17.45 -2.75
C ARG A 166 27.36 18.50 -3.09
N LEU A 167 27.38 19.64 -2.38
CA LEU A 167 28.29 20.75 -2.66
C LEU A 167 29.52 20.75 -1.76
N PHE A 168 29.39 20.33 -0.51
CA PHE A 168 30.49 20.40 0.46
C PHE A 168 31.18 19.04 0.70
N ASN A 169 30.78 18.00 -0.04
CA ASN A 169 31.31 16.63 0.03
C ASN A 169 31.42 16.08 1.48
N MET A 170 30.60 16.61 2.40
CA MET A 170 30.66 16.26 3.81
C MET A 170 30.13 14.84 4.00
N ARG A 171 30.85 14.01 4.75
CA ARG A 171 30.43 12.65 5.14
C ARG A 171 29.33 12.66 6.21
N VAL A 172 28.27 13.44 6.00
CA VAL A 172 27.11 13.50 6.90
C VAL A 172 26.11 12.42 6.48
N LYS A 173 25.54 11.71 7.46
CA LYS A 173 24.50 10.71 7.19
C LYS A 173 23.29 11.37 6.49
N PRO A 174 22.66 10.69 5.51
CA PRO A 174 21.44 11.17 4.89
C PRO A 174 20.38 11.47 5.95
N TYR A 175 19.82 12.68 5.94
CA TYR A 175 18.68 13.02 6.77
C TYR A 175 17.41 12.35 6.23
N ILE A 176 16.69 11.64 7.08
CA ILE A 176 15.40 11.02 6.76
C ILE A 176 14.33 11.91 7.38
N PRO A 177 13.47 12.55 6.57
CA PRO A 177 12.43 13.43 7.11
C PRO A 177 11.47 12.70 8.04
N ASP A 178 10.97 13.38 9.06
CA ASP A 178 10.05 12.76 9.99
C ASP A 178 8.61 12.76 9.44
N PHE A 179 8.25 11.67 8.75
CA PHE A 179 6.91 11.47 8.22
C PHE A 179 5.82 11.32 9.30
N LYS A 180 6.18 11.12 10.58
CA LYS A 180 5.21 11.13 11.69
C LYS A 180 4.59 12.52 11.89
N LEU A 181 5.27 13.59 11.44
CA LEU A 181 4.72 14.95 11.42
C LEU A 181 3.70 15.16 10.29
N ALA A 182 3.73 14.32 9.26
CA ALA A 182 2.82 14.39 8.12
C ALA A 182 1.61 13.44 8.25
N PHE A 183 1.70 12.39 9.05
CA PHE A 183 0.67 11.34 9.09
C PHE A 183 0.43 10.81 10.50
N GLU A 184 -0.84 10.75 10.89
CA GLU A 184 -1.27 10.13 12.13
C GLU A 184 -1.39 8.59 11.98
N HIS A 185 -1.62 8.13 10.74
CA HIS A 185 -1.88 6.71 10.45
C HIS A 185 -1.10 6.22 9.23
N PHE A 186 -0.58 5.00 9.34
CA PHE A 186 0.20 4.35 8.29
C PHE A 186 -0.46 3.01 7.92
N CYS A 187 -0.59 2.78 6.62
CA CYS A 187 -1.05 1.53 6.02
C CYS A 187 0.05 1.04 5.08
N ILE A 188 0.99 0.29 5.65
CA ILE A 188 2.09 -0.33 4.92
C ILE A 188 1.64 -1.68 4.41
N HIS A 189 1.63 -1.85 3.10
CA HIS A 189 1.21 -3.09 2.46
C HIS A 189 1.80 -4.33 3.15
N ALA A 190 0.91 -5.17 3.66
CA ALA A 190 1.19 -6.47 4.26
C ALA A 190 1.72 -7.51 3.23
N GLY A 191 2.85 -7.20 2.58
CA GLY A 191 3.50 -8.09 1.61
C GLY A 191 4.14 -9.31 2.26
N GLY A 192 4.63 -9.12 3.48
CA GLY A 192 5.28 -10.11 4.33
C GLY A 192 5.95 -9.39 5.51
N ARG A 193 6.34 -10.14 6.54
CA ARG A 193 6.95 -9.57 7.75
C ARG A 193 8.17 -8.71 7.44
N ALA A 194 9.09 -9.23 6.63
CA ALA A 194 10.34 -8.55 6.28
C ALA A 194 10.09 -7.18 5.61
N VAL A 195 9.04 -7.05 4.79
CA VAL A 195 8.68 -5.76 4.16
C VAL A 195 8.24 -4.74 5.22
N ILE A 196 7.41 -5.17 6.18
CA ILE A 196 6.94 -4.28 7.26
C ILE A 196 8.12 -3.86 8.15
N ASP A 197 8.98 -4.81 8.53
CA ASP A 197 10.17 -4.57 9.36
C ASP A 197 11.13 -3.58 8.67
N GLU A 198 11.33 -3.73 7.36
CA GLU A 198 12.19 -2.84 6.58
C GLU A 198 11.65 -1.41 6.52
N LEU A 199 10.33 -1.24 6.37
CA LEU A 199 9.71 0.09 6.38
C LEU A 199 9.69 0.72 7.77
N GLU A 200 9.44 -0.08 8.82
CA GLU A 200 9.51 0.38 10.21
C GLU A 200 10.89 0.99 10.50
N ARG A 201 11.95 0.27 10.11
CA ARG A 201 13.34 0.71 10.29
C ARG A 201 13.70 1.92 9.42
N HIS A 202 13.33 1.92 8.15
CA HIS A 202 13.69 3.02 7.24
C HIS A 202 12.94 4.32 7.50
N LEU A 203 11.71 4.26 8.00
CA LEU A 203 10.89 5.44 8.31
C LEU A 203 10.94 5.82 9.80
N LEU A 204 11.72 5.10 10.61
CA LEU A 204 11.83 5.30 12.06
C LEU A 204 10.44 5.34 12.72
N LEU A 205 9.61 4.36 12.35
CA LEU A 205 8.26 4.18 12.88
C LEU A 205 8.29 3.37 14.17
N SER A 206 7.34 3.64 15.05
CA SER A 206 7.11 2.81 16.24
C SER A 206 6.17 1.64 15.94
N SER A 207 6.15 0.65 16.84
CA SER A 207 5.28 -0.53 16.74
C SER A 207 3.79 -0.18 16.56
N LYS A 208 3.34 0.94 17.15
CA LYS A 208 1.97 1.44 17.00
C LYS A 208 1.64 1.86 15.57
N HIS A 209 2.60 2.45 14.84
CA HIS A 209 2.38 2.88 13.45
C HIS A 209 2.27 1.70 12.49
N VAL A 210 3.01 0.62 12.76
CA VAL A 210 3.00 -0.59 11.92
C VAL A 210 1.99 -1.65 12.38
N GLU A 211 1.30 -1.41 13.50
CA GLU A 211 0.33 -2.34 14.10
C GLU A 211 -0.73 -2.80 13.09
N ALA A 212 -1.31 -1.86 12.32
CA ALA A 212 -2.35 -2.19 11.35
C ALA A 212 -1.87 -3.20 10.30
N SER A 213 -0.67 -2.98 9.77
CA SER A 213 0.00 -3.85 8.79
C SER A 213 0.35 -5.21 9.36
N ARG A 214 0.91 -5.25 10.58
CA ARG A 214 1.26 -6.51 11.26
C ARG A 214 0.02 -7.35 11.59
N MET A 215 -1.02 -6.72 12.12
CA MET A 215 -2.25 -7.43 12.48
C MET A 215 -2.99 -7.89 11.23
N THR A 216 -3.01 -7.08 10.16
CA THR A 216 -3.58 -7.48 8.86
C THR A 216 -2.87 -8.69 8.30
N LEU A 217 -1.53 -8.68 8.29
CA LEU A 217 -0.74 -9.84 7.85
C LEU A 217 -1.03 -11.08 8.71
N HIS A 218 -1.11 -10.93 10.03
CA HIS A 218 -1.39 -12.03 10.94
C HIS A 218 -2.79 -12.64 10.71
N ARG A 219 -3.84 -11.81 10.59
CA ARG A 219 -5.22 -12.30 10.47
C ARG A 219 -5.58 -12.77 9.07
N PHE A 220 -5.22 -11.98 8.07
CA PHE A 220 -5.70 -12.13 6.69
C PHE A 220 -4.61 -12.57 5.73
N GLY A 221 -3.35 -12.63 6.14
CA GLY A 221 -2.23 -12.85 5.23
C GLY A 221 -2.04 -11.69 4.25
N ASN A 222 -1.29 -11.97 3.19
CA ASN A 222 -1.11 -11.03 2.08
C ASN A 222 -2.28 -11.17 1.08
N THR A 223 -3.24 -10.25 1.14
CA THR A 223 -4.34 -10.17 0.15
C THR A 223 -3.98 -9.29 -1.04
N SER A 224 -2.69 -9.17 -1.36
CA SER A 224 -2.16 -8.44 -2.50
C SER A 224 -2.65 -6.98 -2.54
N SER A 225 -3.25 -6.57 -3.66
CA SER A 225 -3.73 -5.22 -3.90
C SER A 225 -4.82 -4.73 -2.94
N SER A 226 -5.43 -5.63 -2.17
CA SER A 226 -6.41 -5.24 -1.15
C SER A 226 -5.86 -5.03 0.26
N SER A 227 -4.64 -5.49 0.58
CA SER A 227 -4.13 -5.50 1.97
C SER A 227 -4.20 -4.13 2.66
N ILE A 228 -3.82 -3.07 1.94
CA ILE A 228 -3.83 -1.68 2.47
C ILE A 228 -5.22 -1.18 2.86
N TRP A 229 -6.29 -1.80 2.34
CA TRP A 229 -7.67 -1.49 2.72
C TRP A 229 -8.10 -2.23 3.98
N TYR A 230 -7.60 -3.44 4.20
CA TYR A 230 -7.78 -4.15 5.47
C TYR A 230 -7.03 -3.45 6.61
N GLU A 231 -5.87 -2.86 6.32
CA GLU A 231 -5.10 -2.03 7.25
C GLU A 231 -5.86 -0.75 7.62
N LEU A 232 -6.44 -0.05 6.63
CA LEU A 232 -7.29 1.11 6.88
C LEU A 232 -8.53 0.71 7.70
N ALA A 233 -9.17 -0.40 7.35
CA ALA A 233 -10.32 -0.93 8.07
C ALA A 233 -9.97 -1.30 9.52
N TYR A 234 -8.75 -1.78 9.80
CA TYR A 234 -8.28 -2.07 11.15
C TYR A 234 -8.25 -0.79 11.99
N ILE A 235 -7.67 0.29 11.46
CA ILE A 235 -7.54 1.57 12.17
C ILE A 235 -8.92 2.19 12.42
N GLU A 236 -9.83 2.07 11.45
CA GLU A 236 -11.23 2.47 11.61
C GLU A 236 -11.95 1.64 12.69
N ALA A 237 -11.77 0.32 12.70
CA ALA A 237 -12.38 -0.58 13.68
C ALA A 237 -11.86 -0.31 15.10
N LYS A 238 -10.60 0.13 15.24
CA LYS A 238 -10.04 0.61 16.50
C LYS A 238 -10.60 1.96 16.95
N GLY A 239 -11.41 2.64 16.13
CA GLY A 239 -11.94 3.97 16.45
C GLY A 239 -10.86 5.06 16.51
N ARG A 240 -9.72 4.85 15.85
CA ARG A 240 -8.54 5.75 15.94
C ARG A 240 -8.56 6.88 14.89
N VAL A 241 -9.49 6.85 13.94
CA VAL A 241 -9.53 7.84 12.84
C VAL A 241 -10.43 9.02 13.22
N HIS A 242 -9.80 10.16 13.53
CA HIS A 242 -10.48 11.41 13.82
C HIS A 242 -10.51 12.33 12.60
N LYS A 243 -11.49 13.26 12.56
CA LYS A 243 -11.53 14.31 11.53
C LYS A 243 -10.20 15.07 11.49
N GLY A 244 -9.70 15.31 10.28
CA GLY A 244 -8.43 16.00 10.03
C GLY A 244 -7.22 15.06 9.96
N ASN A 245 -7.30 13.85 10.52
CA ASN A 245 -6.21 12.89 10.46
C ASN A 245 -5.87 12.54 9.00
N ARG A 246 -4.57 12.40 8.74
CA ARG A 246 -4.00 11.99 7.48
C ARG A 246 -3.55 10.54 7.58
N VAL A 247 -3.92 9.75 6.57
CA VAL A 247 -3.53 8.35 6.42
C VAL A 247 -2.64 8.22 5.21
N TRP A 248 -1.48 7.59 5.39
CA TRP A 248 -0.59 7.23 4.30
C TRP A 248 -0.69 5.74 4.00
N GLN A 249 -1.17 5.41 2.79
CA GLN A 249 -1.07 4.08 2.23
C GLN A 249 0.18 3.96 1.38
N ILE A 250 0.97 2.92 1.59
CA ILE A 250 2.16 2.60 0.80
C ILE A 250 2.14 1.13 0.36
N ALA A 251 2.35 0.90 -0.94
CA ALA A 251 2.31 -0.43 -1.52
C ALA A 251 3.41 -0.67 -2.56
N PHE A 252 3.94 -1.89 -2.55
CA PHE A 252 4.96 -2.39 -3.49
C PHE A 252 4.34 -3.36 -4.49
N GLY A 253 4.88 -3.50 -5.69
CA GLY A 253 4.36 -4.43 -6.70
C GLY A 253 5.37 -4.76 -7.80
N SER A 254 5.06 -5.74 -8.66
CA SER A 254 5.95 -6.29 -9.69
C SER A 254 6.39 -5.27 -10.76
N GLY A 255 7.49 -5.58 -11.45
CA GLY A 255 8.21 -4.61 -12.32
C GLY A 255 8.77 -3.45 -11.51
N PHE A 256 9.36 -3.77 -10.36
CA PHE A 256 9.23 -3.09 -9.06
C PHE A 256 8.66 -1.66 -9.04
N LYS A 257 7.54 -1.48 -8.34
CA LYS A 257 6.88 -0.18 -8.15
C LYS A 257 6.71 0.10 -6.66
N CYS A 258 6.85 1.35 -6.26
CA CYS A 258 6.47 1.84 -4.93
C CYS A 258 5.43 2.95 -5.12
N ASN A 259 4.25 2.81 -4.51
CA ASN A 259 3.14 3.73 -4.70
C ASN A 259 2.62 4.19 -3.34
N SER A 260 2.34 5.49 -3.26
CA SER A 260 1.81 6.17 -2.10
C SER A 260 0.48 6.81 -2.42
N ALA A 261 -0.50 6.66 -1.53
CA ALA A 261 -1.72 7.45 -1.51
C ALA A 261 -1.91 8.11 -0.14
N VAL A 262 -2.23 9.40 -0.16
CA VAL A 262 -2.46 10.20 1.04
C VAL A 262 -3.92 10.58 1.12
N TRP A 263 -4.55 10.21 2.22
CA TRP A 263 -5.95 10.47 2.51
C TRP A 263 -6.06 11.41 3.70
N GLN A 264 -7.02 12.33 3.68
CA GLN A 264 -7.42 13.10 4.86
C GLN A 264 -8.83 12.69 5.27
N ALA A 265 -9.02 12.32 6.53
CA ALA A 265 -10.33 12.04 7.10
C ALA A 265 -11.12 13.35 7.19
N ILE A 266 -12.23 13.46 6.45
CA ILE A 266 -13.06 14.69 6.48
C ILE A 266 -14.11 14.67 7.59
N ARG A 267 -14.20 13.55 8.30
CA ARG A 267 -15.02 13.32 9.50
C ARG A 267 -14.38 12.25 10.38
N SER A 268 -14.75 12.21 11.66
CA SER A 268 -14.36 11.11 12.54
C SER A 268 -15.11 9.83 12.14
N ILE A 269 -14.39 8.72 12.04
CA ILE A 269 -14.94 7.44 11.59
C ILE A 269 -15.26 6.59 12.82
N ARG A 270 -16.53 6.19 12.94
CA ARG A 270 -16.97 5.27 13.98
C ARG A 270 -16.74 3.84 13.51
N PRO A 271 -16.40 2.89 14.41
CA PRO A 271 -16.41 1.47 14.09
C PRO A 271 -17.77 1.07 13.49
N SER A 272 -17.73 0.24 12.44
CA SER A 272 -18.92 -0.24 11.73
C SER A 272 -19.08 -1.75 11.94
N ALA A 273 -20.33 -2.22 12.01
CA ALA A 273 -20.63 -3.65 12.02
C ALA A 273 -20.23 -4.35 10.71
N ASP A 274 -20.22 -3.61 9.59
CA ASP A 274 -19.82 -4.11 8.26
C ASP A 274 -18.30 -4.13 8.04
N ASN A 275 -17.51 -3.76 9.05
CA ASN A 275 -16.06 -3.75 8.94
C ASN A 275 -15.51 -5.19 9.00
N PRO A 276 -14.52 -5.58 8.17
CA PRO A 276 -13.95 -6.94 8.17
C PRO A 276 -13.32 -7.37 9.51
N TRP A 277 -13.12 -6.43 10.43
CA TRP A 277 -12.60 -6.69 11.78
C TRP A 277 -13.69 -6.73 12.87
N ALA A 278 -14.95 -6.45 12.56
CA ALA A 278 -15.99 -6.18 13.55
C ALA A 278 -16.16 -7.31 14.59
N ASP A 279 -16.06 -8.57 14.15
CA ASP A 279 -16.17 -9.79 14.97
C ASP A 279 -14.95 -10.05 15.89
N CYS A 280 -13.83 -9.37 15.69
CA CYS A 280 -12.56 -9.77 16.30
C CYS A 280 -11.71 -8.63 16.83
N ILE A 281 -12.01 -7.38 16.51
CA ILE A 281 -11.09 -6.25 16.71
C ILE A 281 -10.67 -6.09 18.17
N HIS A 282 -11.52 -6.50 19.11
CA HIS A 282 -11.27 -6.49 20.56
C HIS A 282 -10.15 -7.45 21.00
N ARG A 283 -9.82 -8.48 20.21
CA ARG A 283 -8.73 -9.45 20.47
C ARG A 283 -7.37 -9.01 19.94
N TYR A 284 -7.30 -7.87 19.26
CA TYR A 284 -6.07 -7.32 18.68
C TYR A 284 -5.58 -6.10 19.50
N PRO A 285 -4.30 -5.72 19.43
CA PRO A 285 -3.22 -6.47 18.80
C PRO A 285 -2.92 -7.75 19.57
N VAL A 286 -2.48 -8.79 18.85
CA VAL A 286 -1.90 -9.99 19.46
C VAL A 286 -0.39 -9.81 19.56
N ASP A 287 0.23 -10.44 20.56
CA ASP A 287 1.68 -10.50 20.63
C ASP A 287 2.21 -11.43 19.53
N ILE A 288 3.19 -10.94 18.78
CA ILE A 288 3.81 -11.61 17.64
C ILE A 288 5.32 -11.76 17.82
N SER A 289 5.83 -11.45 19.02
CA SER A 289 7.24 -11.57 19.36
C SER A 289 7.75 -13.03 19.31
N ASP A 290 6.86 -14.00 19.53
CA ASP A 290 7.17 -15.45 19.56
C ASP A 290 7.20 -16.13 18.19
N VAL A 291 6.84 -15.44 17.10
CA VAL A 291 6.99 -16.01 15.76
C VAL A 291 8.48 -15.94 15.40
N VAL A 292 9.17 -17.06 15.60
CA VAL A 292 10.61 -17.31 15.45
C VAL A 292 11.31 -16.38 14.45
N LYS A 293 12.39 -15.73 14.90
CA LYS A 293 13.38 -15.05 14.06
C LYS A 293 14.11 -16.11 13.22
N PHE A 294 13.56 -16.47 12.07
CA PHE A 294 14.28 -17.24 11.04
C PHE A 294 15.00 -16.29 10.08
#